data_AF-A0A3C0NAK1-F1
#
_entry.id   AF-A0A3C0NAK1-F1
#
_cell.length_a   1.000
_cell.length_b   1.000
_cell.length_c   1.000
_cell.angle_alpha   90.00
_cell.angle_beta   90.00
_cell.angle_gamma   90.00
#
_symmetry.space_group_name_H-M   'P 1'
#
loop_
_entity.id
_entity.type
_entity.pdbx_description
1 polymer ?
#
loop_
_entity_poly.entity_id
_entity_poly.type
_entity_poly.pdbx_seq_one_letter_code
_entity_poly.pdbx_strand_id
1 'polypeptide(L)'
;MAATNLFQDLRDVLQDFKTFLDANVPTIKPAIQALTSLLPQISELLDKLIDLMSKLKTEIQNLDVSSVPGLGEVTTFTDKIKAFLNSAKSLLPNEAGTIDDVLEVADVVSSLPSLDQVKTEILNLIDAIAAHLTSLKAA
;
A
#
# COMPACT_ATOMS: atom_id res chain seq x y z
N MET A 1 -9.26 -0.50 18.83
CA MET A 1 -8.10 -1.14 18.18
C MET A 1 -7.14 -0.02 17.85
N ALA A 2 -5.84 -0.17 18.09
CA ALA A 2 -4.88 0.84 17.65
C ALA A 2 -5.10 1.07 16.15
N ALA A 3 -5.22 2.31 15.71
CA ALA A 3 -5.21 2.62 14.29
C ALA A 3 -3.89 2.06 13.76
N THR A 4 -3.97 0.94 13.03
CA THR A 4 -2.77 0.35 12.45
C THR A 4 -2.19 1.40 11.51
N ASN A 5 -0.88 1.58 11.60
CA ASN A 5 -0.21 2.59 10.81
C ASN A 5 -0.32 2.22 9.31
N LEU A 6 -0.67 3.17 8.44
CA LEU A 6 -0.87 2.93 7.00
C LEU A 6 0.27 2.12 6.35
N PHE A 7 1.53 2.43 6.66
CA PHE A 7 2.66 1.72 6.08
C PHE A 7 2.84 0.32 6.68
N GLN A 8 2.45 0.11 7.93
CA GLN A 8 2.37 -1.21 8.55
C GLN A 8 1.28 -2.05 7.87
N ASP A 9 0.09 -1.48 7.65
CA ASP A 9 -1.01 -2.16 6.96
C ASP A 9 -0.61 -2.57 5.54
N LEU A 10 0.02 -1.65 4.79
CA LEU A 10 0.54 -1.96 3.46
C LEU A 10 1.55 -3.12 3.51
N ARG A 11 2.51 -3.05 4.45
CA ARG A 11 3.52 -4.10 4.65
C ARG A 11 2.86 -5.45 4.94
N ASP A 12 1.84 -5.48 5.79
CA ASP A 12 1.17 -6.72 6.19
C ASP A 12 0.33 -7.30 5.05
N VAL A 13 -0.37 -6.47 4.27
CA VAL A 13 -1.10 -6.91 3.05
C VAL A 13 -0.13 -7.47 2.00
N LEU A 14 1.00 -6.81 1.77
CA LEU A 14 2.02 -7.30 0.85
C LEU A 14 2.63 -8.61 1.35
N GLN A 15 2.87 -8.75 2.65
CA GLN A 15 3.40 -9.97 3.25
C GLN A 15 2.43 -11.14 3.08
N ASP A 16 1.14 -10.95 3.33
CA ASP A 16 0.13 -11.98 3.14
C ASP A 16 0.04 -12.40 1.66
N PHE A 17 0.00 -11.42 0.75
CA PHE A 17 -0.05 -11.73 -0.68
C PHE A 17 1.20 -12.46 -1.17
N LYS A 18 2.39 -12.04 -0.73
CA LYS A 18 3.63 -12.76 -1.02
C LYS A 18 3.58 -14.20 -0.47
N THR A 19 3.11 -14.38 0.75
CA THR A 19 3.02 -15.70 1.39
C THR A 19 2.10 -16.63 0.59
N PHE A 20 0.98 -16.11 0.11
CA PHE A 20 0.11 -16.84 -0.81
C PHE A 20 0.85 -17.23 -2.09
N LEU A 21 1.57 -16.30 -2.74
CA LEU A 21 2.31 -16.56 -3.96
C LEU A 21 3.44 -17.58 -3.75
N ASP A 22 4.24 -17.45 -2.69
CA ASP A 22 5.30 -18.41 -2.34
C ASP A 22 4.76 -19.84 -2.28
N ALA A 23 3.63 -20.03 -1.60
CA ALA A 23 3.02 -21.34 -1.40
C ALA A 23 2.37 -21.91 -2.67
N ASN A 24 1.83 -21.04 -3.54
CA ASN A 24 0.92 -21.47 -4.59
C ASN A 24 1.47 -21.35 -6.00
N VAL A 25 2.52 -20.56 -6.26
CA VAL A 25 3.11 -20.39 -7.60
C VAL A 25 3.34 -21.73 -8.33
N PRO A 26 3.93 -22.78 -7.72
CA PRO A 26 4.13 -24.07 -8.40
C PRO A 26 2.83 -24.73 -8.86
N THR A 27 1.74 -24.51 -8.13
CA THR A 27 0.42 -25.10 -8.38
C THR A 27 -0.38 -24.28 -9.40
N ILE A 28 -0.38 -22.95 -9.26
CA ILE A 28 -1.21 -22.07 -10.10
C ILE A 28 -0.56 -21.74 -11.44
N LYS A 29 0.77 -21.82 -11.55
CA LYS A 29 1.49 -21.48 -12.78
C LYS A 29 1.01 -22.27 -14.01
N PRO A 30 0.89 -23.62 -13.98
CA PRO A 30 0.39 -24.36 -15.13
C PRO A 30 -1.04 -23.96 -15.53
N ALA A 31 -1.90 -23.70 -14.53
CA ALA A 31 -3.28 -23.27 -14.77
C ALA A 31 -3.33 -21.87 -15.40
N ILE A 32 -2.52 -20.92 -14.91
CA ILE A 32 -2.44 -19.57 -15.46
C ILE A 32 -1.92 -19.60 -16.89
N GLN A 33 -0.91 -20.40 -17.20
CA GLN A 33 -0.37 -20.52 -18.56
C GLN A 33 -1.41 -21.12 -19.52
N ALA A 34 -2.10 -22.19 -19.10
CA ALA A 34 -3.19 -22.78 -19.88
C ALA A 34 -4.31 -21.78 -20.13
N LEU A 35 -4.76 -21.08 -19.08
CA LEU A 35 -5.82 -20.07 -19.20
C LEU A 35 -5.38 -18.87 -20.05
N THR A 36 -4.12 -18.45 -19.98
CA THR A 36 -3.59 -17.34 -20.79
C THR A 36 -3.66 -17.66 -22.29
N SER A 37 -3.47 -18.92 -22.67
CA SER A 37 -3.60 -19.37 -24.07
C SER A 37 -5.04 -19.27 -24.61
N LEU A 38 -6.03 -19.27 -23.72
CA LEU A 38 -7.46 -19.18 -24.04
C LEU A 38 -8.00 -17.75 -23.85
N LEU A 39 -7.45 -17.02 -22.88
CA LEU A 39 -7.91 -15.72 -22.40
C LEU A 39 -6.70 -14.78 -22.23
N PRO A 40 -6.34 -14.02 -23.28
CA PRO A 40 -5.23 -13.07 -23.24
C PRO A 40 -5.32 -12.02 -22.12
N GLN A 41 -6.53 -11.75 -21.64
CA GLN A 41 -6.80 -10.82 -20.54
C GLN A 41 -6.09 -11.20 -19.23
N ILE A 42 -5.76 -12.48 -19.04
CA ILE A 42 -5.00 -12.94 -17.87
C ILE A 42 -3.57 -12.44 -17.93
N SER A 43 -2.93 -12.47 -19.11
CA SER A 43 -1.60 -11.85 -19.28
C SER A 43 -1.68 -10.35 -19.06
N GLU A 44 -2.71 -9.69 -19.59
CA GLU A 44 -2.88 -8.24 -19.40
C GLU A 44 -3.07 -7.89 -17.92
N LEU A 45 -3.85 -8.68 -17.18
CA LEU A 45 -4.01 -8.51 -15.74
C LEU A 45 -2.67 -8.61 -15.02
N LEU A 46 -1.87 -9.64 -15.31
CA LEU A 46 -0.54 -9.81 -14.71
C LEU A 46 0.38 -8.62 -15.04
N ASP A 47 0.32 -8.10 -16.28
CA ASP A 47 1.09 -6.92 -16.68
C ASP A 47 0.67 -5.66 -15.92
N LYS A 48 -0.64 -5.41 -15.78
CA LYS A 48 -1.13 -4.28 -14.99
C LYS A 48 -0.73 -4.39 -13.51
N LEU A 49 -0.74 -5.60 -12.94
CA LEU A 49 -0.32 -5.82 -11.56
C LEU A 49 1.18 -5.58 -11.38
N ILE A 50 2.03 -6.06 -12.31
CA ILE A 50 3.47 -5.81 -12.28
C ILE A 50 3.78 -4.31 -12.43
N ASP A 51 3.09 -3.62 -13.34
CA ASP A 51 3.23 -2.16 -13.51
C ASP A 51 2.80 -1.41 -12.24
N LEU A 52 1.69 -1.79 -11.63
CA LEU A 52 1.24 -1.22 -10.36
C LEU A 52 2.27 -1.44 -9.25
N MET A 53 2.88 -2.63 -9.17
CA MET A 53 3.95 -2.92 -8.21
C MET A 53 5.17 -2.04 -8.45
N SER A 54 5.57 -1.83 -9.70
CA SER A 54 6.67 -0.92 -10.04
C SER A 54 6.36 0.52 -9.63
N LYS A 55 5.15 1.01 -9.89
CA LYS A 55 4.72 2.36 -9.51
C LYS A 55 4.71 2.53 -7.99
N LEU A 56 4.12 1.58 -7.26
CA LEU A 56 4.12 1.61 -5.80
C LEU A 56 5.55 1.62 -5.25
N LYS A 57 6.44 0.79 -5.82
CA LYS A 57 7.87 0.80 -5.45
C LYS A 57 8.48 2.19 -5.63
N THR A 58 8.27 2.81 -6.79
CA THR A 58 8.81 4.15 -7.07
C THR A 58 8.31 5.19 -6.09
N GLU A 59 7.00 5.22 -5.79
CA GLU A 59 6.43 6.14 -4.80
C GLU A 59 7.06 5.93 -3.42
N ILE A 60 7.14 4.70 -2.93
CA ILE A 60 7.75 4.39 -1.62
C ILE A 60 9.25 4.74 -1.59
N GLN A 61 9.98 4.51 -2.68
CA GLN A 61 11.40 4.87 -2.78
C GLN A 61 11.60 6.38 -2.66
N ASN A 62 10.78 7.16 -3.37
CA ASN A 62 10.85 8.62 -3.44
C ASN A 62 10.49 9.31 -2.10
N LEU A 63 9.74 8.64 -1.22
CA LEU A 63 9.43 9.14 0.11
C LEU A 63 10.66 9.09 1.02
N ASP A 64 11.38 10.20 1.14
CA ASP A 64 12.39 10.40 2.19
C ASP A 64 11.81 11.29 3.30
N VAL A 65 11.45 10.67 4.41
CA VAL A 65 10.88 11.35 5.59
C VAL A 65 11.96 11.62 6.65
N SER A 66 13.07 10.90 6.58
CA SER A 66 14.18 10.97 7.54
C SER A 66 14.90 12.32 7.54
N SER A 67 14.84 13.03 6.42
CA SER A 67 15.50 14.32 6.21
C SER A 67 14.60 15.53 6.47
N VAL A 68 13.31 15.33 6.82
CA VAL A 68 12.33 16.41 6.98
C VAL A 68 12.44 17.04 8.37
N PRO A 69 12.94 18.28 8.51
CA PRO A 69 12.97 18.96 9.80
C PRO A 69 11.55 19.31 10.24
N GLY A 70 11.23 19.11 11.52
CA GLY A 70 9.90 19.42 12.06
C GLY A 70 8.82 18.37 11.81
N LEU A 71 9.18 17.17 11.32
CA LEU A 71 8.21 16.10 11.03
C LEU A 71 7.40 15.69 12.27
N GLY A 72 8.01 15.71 13.46
CA GLY A 72 7.32 15.44 14.73
C GLY A 72 6.25 16.48 15.07
N GLU A 73 6.55 17.76 14.83
CA GLU A 73 5.62 18.87 15.00
C GLU A 73 4.48 18.80 13.98
N VAL A 74 4.77 18.47 12.72
CA VAL A 74 3.75 18.24 11.68
C VAL A 74 2.83 17.08 12.05
N THR A 75 3.38 15.99 12.58
CA THR A 75 2.59 14.84 13.07
C THR A 75 1.67 15.29 14.21
N THR A 76 2.22 16.00 15.20
CA THR A 76 1.44 16.52 16.34
C THR A 76 0.34 17.50 15.91
N PHE A 77 0.62 18.35 14.93
CA PHE A 77 -0.37 19.26 14.34
C PHE A 77 -1.49 18.48 13.65
N THR A 78 -1.13 17.47 12.87
CA THR A 78 -2.06 16.60 12.15
C THR A 78 -2.99 15.85 13.10
N ASP A 79 -2.48 15.34 14.22
CA ASP A 79 -3.30 14.71 15.26
C ASP A 79 -4.34 15.67 15.86
N LYS A 80 -3.97 16.94 16.05
CA LYS A 80 -4.90 17.98 16.52
C LYS A 80 -5.98 18.28 15.48
N ILE A 81 -5.63 18.32 14.19
CA ILE A 81 -6.61 18.45 13.10
C ILE A 81 -7.59 17.29 13.15
N LYS A 82 -7.11 16.04 13.24
CA LYS A 82 -7.98 14.86 13.32
C LYS A 82 -8.93 14.93 14.49
N ALA A 83 -8.46 15.34 15.67
CA ALA A 83 -9.32 15.50 16.85
C ALA A 83 -10.40 16.58 16.65
N PHE A 84 -10.03 17.72 16.04
CA PHE A 84 -10.95 18.79 15.70
C PHE A 84 -12.02 18.33 14.69
N LEU A 85 -11.60 17.69 13.60
CA LEU A 85 -12.48 17.23 12.53
C LEU A 85 -13.46 16.15 12.99
N ASN A 86 -13.00 15.18 13.79
CA ASN A 86 -13.89 14.18 14.39
C ASN A 86 -14.96 14.81 15.28
N SER A 87 -14.62 15.86 16.02
CA SER A 87 -15.59 16.61 16.82
C SER A 87 -16.56 17.38 15.93
N ALA A 88 -16.05 18.06 14.91
CA ALA A 88 -16.84 18.85 13.95
C ALA A 88 -17.82 17.99 13.13
N LYS A 89 -17.45 16.75 12.80
CA LYS A 89 -18.28 15.83 12.00
C LYS A 89 -19.68 15.62 12.60
N SER A 90 -19.75 15.56 13.92
CA SER A 90 -21.03 15.43 14.64
C SER A 90 -21.92 16.69 14.57
N LEU A 91 -21.32 17.86 14.36
CA LEU A 91 -22.00 19.16 14.27
C LEU A 91 -22.32 19.54 12.82
N LEU A 92 -21.56 19.00 11.86
CA LEU A 92 -21.69 19.26 10.42
C LEU A 92 -21.93 17.96 9.65
N PRO A 93 -23.05 17.24 9.89
CA PRO A 93 -23.30 15.95 9.24
C PRO A 93 -23.41 16.05 7.71
N ASN A 94 -23.79 17.22 7.18
CA ASN A 94 -23.84 17.47 5.74
C ASN A 94 -22.44 17.56 5.10
N GLU A 95 -21.40 17.85 5.90
CA GLU A 95 -20.00 17.93 5.45
C GLU A 95 -19.21 16.65 5.79
N ALA A 96 -19.89 15.60 6.25
CA ALA A 96 -19.24 14.39 6.74
C ALA A 96 -18.29 13.75 5.71
N GLY A 97 -18.67 13.75 4.42
CA GLY A 97 -17.82 13.23 3.34
C GLY A 97 -16.53 14.05 3.17
N THR A 98 -16.64 15.38 3.10
CA THR A 98 -15.46 16.25 3.01
C THR A 98 -14.57 16.13 4.25
N ILE A 99 -15.16 15.95 5.44
CA ILE A 99 -14.39 15.70 6.66
C ILE A 99 -13.63 14.38 6.56
N ASP A 100 -14.26 13.32 6.03
CA ASP A 100 -13.61 12.03 5.82
C ASP A 100 -12.45 12.12 4.84
N ASP A 101 -12.61 12.84 3.72
CA ASP A 101 -11.52 13.06 2.76
C ASP A 101 -10.29 13.74 3.42
N VAL A 102 -10.53 14.72 4.30
CA VAL A 102 -9.43 15.40 5.01
C VAL A 102 -8.80 14.49 6.07
N LEU A 103 -9.61 13.65 6.74
CA LEU A 103 -9.11 12.67 7.70
C LEU A 103 -8.23 11.62 7.02
N GLU A 104 -8.57 11.15 5.82
CA GLU A 104 -7.75 10.22 5.04
C GLU A 104 -6.36 10.81 4.72
N VAL A 105 -6.30 12.08 4.31
CA VAL A 105 -5.02 12.78 4.07
C VAL A 105 -4.22 12.92 5.37
N ALA A 106 -4.90 13.26 6.47
CA ALA A 106 -4.26 13.39 7.77
C ALA A 106 -3.70 12.04 8.28
N ASP A 107 -4.38 10.93 8.00
CA ASP A 107 -3.91 9.58 8.31
C ASP A 107 -2.60 9.28 7.60
N VAL A 108 -2.49 9.58 6.31
CA VAL A 108 -1.23 9.44 5.55
C VAL A 108 -0.10 10.23 6.21
N VAL A 109 -0.31 11.52 6.48
CA VAL A 109 0.73 12.38 7.07
C VAL A 109 1.15 11.88 8.45
N SER A 110 0.19 11.50 9.29
CA SER A 110 0.47 10.98 10.64
C SER A 110 1.20 9.62 10.63
N SER A 111 1.12 8.87 9.53
CA SER A 111 1.79 7.59 9.37
C SER A 111 3.24 7.69 8.88
N LEU A 112 3.64 8.80 8.24
CA LEU A 112 4.98 9.03 7.69
C LEU A 112 6.12 8.73 8.67
N PRO A 113 6.05 9.08 9.97
CA PRO A 113 7.15 8.80 10.90
C PRO A 113 7.51 7.32 11.07
N SER A 114 6.61 6.39 10.76
CA SER A 114 6.93 4.95 10.83
C SER A 114 7.51 4.40 9.53
N LEU A 115 7.46 5.16 8.43
CA LEU A 115 7.84 4.66 7.11
C LEU A 115 9.28 4.12 7.15
N ASP A 116 10.21 4.84 7.75
CA ASP A 116 11.62 4.41 7.84
C ASP A 116 11.80 3.03 8.50
N GLN A 117 10.91 2.65 9.42
CA GLN A 117 10.98 1.35 10.11
C GLN A 117 10.61 0.18 9.20
N VAL A 118 9.69 0.39 8.25
CA VAL A 118 9.13 -0.67 7.40
C VAL A 118 9.45 -0.51 5.91
N LYS A 119 10.03 0.62 5.50
CA LYS A 119 10.28 0.97 4.10
C LYS A 119 11.06 -0.11 3.37
N THR A 120 12.17 -0.57 3.95
CA THR A 120 12.99 -1.64 3.35
C THR A 120 12.21 -2.94 3.20
N GLU A 121 11.37 -3.29 4.17
CA GLU A 121 10.53 -4.50 4.10
C GLU A 121 9.49 -4.38 3.00
N ILE A 122 8.79 -3.24 2.91
CA ILE A 122 7.81 -2.96 1.84
C ILE A 122 8.47 -3.09 0.47
N LEU A 123 9.65 -2.48 0.27
CA LEU A 123 10.35 -2.53 -1.01
C LEU A 123 10.75 -3.96 -1.39
N ASN A 124 11.25 -4.74 -0.43
CA ASN A 124 11.61 -6.14 -0.66
C ASN A 124 10.38 -7.01 -0.98
N LEU A 125 9.25 -6.76 -0.30
CA LEU A 125 7.99 -7.47 -0.56
C LEU A 125 7.46 -7.17 -1.96
N ILE A 126 7.47 -5.90 -2.38
CA ILE A 126 7.04 -5.50 -3.72
C ILE A 126 7.91 -6.20 -4.78
N ASP A 127 9.23 -6.21 -4.61
CA ASP A 127 10.15 -6.87 -5.54
C ASP A 127 9.89 -8.37 -5.64
N ALA A 128 9.66 -9.04 -4.51
CA ALA A 128 9.38 -10.47 -4.51
C ALA A 128 8.03 -10.79 -5.17
N ILE A 129 6.98 -10.02 -4.89
CA ILE A 129 5.67 -10.17 -5.53
C ILE A 129 5.78 -9.97 -7.04
N ALA A 130 6.45 -8.91 -7.49
CA ALA A 130 6.66 -8.64 -8.91
C ALA A 130 7.41 -9.78 -9.61
N ALA A 131 8.41 -10.37 -8.94
CA ALA A 131 9.13 -11.55 -9.44
C ALA A 131 8.21 -12.77 -9.55
N HIS A 132 7.36 -13.04 -8.56
CA HIS A 132 6.37 -14.11 -8.64
C HIS A 132 5.38 -13.89 -9.79
N LEU A 133 4.79 -12.71 -9.90
CA LEU A 133 3.86 -12.38 -10.99
C LEU A 133 4.50 -12.54 -12.37
N THR A 134 5.76 -12.11 -12.52
CA THR A 134 6.52 -12.31 -13.76
C THR A 134 6.75 -13.79 -14.04
N SER A 135 7.05 -14.59 -13.01
CA SER A 135 7.27 -16.03 -13.14
C SER A 135 6.02 -16.79 -13.60
N LEU A 136 4.82 -16.28 -13.27
CA LEU A 136 3.53 -16.85 -13.70
C LEU A 136 3.30 -16.66 -15.20
N LYS A 137 3.86 -15.60 -15.79
CA LYS A 137 3.83 -15.36 -17.25
C LYS A 137 4.80 -16.26 -18.01
N ALA A 138 6.00 -16.47 -17.44
CA ALA A 138 7.09 -17.15 -18.12
C ALA A 138 6.73 -18.60 -18.46
N ALA A 139 6.41 -18.86 -19.72
CA ALA A 139 6.28 -20.18 -20.34
C ALA A 139 7.62 -20.63 -20.92
#